data_AF-A0A0C9WJM4-F1
#
_entry.id   AF-A0A0C9WJM4-F1
#
_cell.length_a   1.000
_cell.length_b   1.000
_cell.length_c   1.000
_cell.angle_alpha   90.00
_cell.angle_beta   90.00
_cell.angle_gamma   90.00
#
_symmetry.space_group_name_H-M   'P 1'
#
loop_
_entity.id
_entity.type
_entity.pdbx_description
1 polymer ?
#
loop_
_entity_poly.entity_id
_entity_poly.type
_entity_poly.pdbx_seq_one_letter_code
_entity_poly.pdbx_strand_id
1 'polypeptide(L)'
;MSLTCGRILELTGNSPKVVVACECLAAGGKTWVLLHERHGNPLASIDFFLKDGFHLDEVLGSSEYDFELVALQPGDRLFMKPCQPHFVFGYAHSICLDPAASHLPNINDFDGLMDLLSACVLVILGNVLDFRTYRAPSQDEYEKANKNQQILIDHEINSIPISERFAICYARGVALRLINWIRMCSEIRGPGGFIITDLPSRFFVQIAQTLIKYKEGANASKLDLQANCTLGMLTKQIENVVEVDLKISSLWSKRHLIPSGSLALANQGDYSVQWPDPGRKKWSSIERDFMDAGVTPLDRLCFDTQHDRQHLELSVVIPQLKSRSSASQHPPKRTKS
;
A
#
# COMPACT_ATOMS: atom_id res chain seq x y z
N MET A 1 -20.52 -21.97 -26.83
CA MET A 1 -20.54 -20.59 -26.28
C MET A 1 -21.99 -20.16 -26.19
N SER A 2 -22.56 -20.13 -24.98
CA SER A 2 -23.95 -19.73 -24.75
C SER A 2 -23.94 -18.30 -24.20
N LEU A 3 -24.56 -17.37 -24.92
CA LEU A 3 -24.77 -15.99 -24.47
C LEU A 3 -26.07 -15.95 -23.67
N THR A 4 -25.98 -15.88 -22.35
CA THR A 4 -27.12 -15.69 -21.47
C THR A 4 -27.33 -14.20 -21.23
N CYS A 5 -28.43 -13.65 -21.72
CA CYS A 5 -28.91 -12.30 -21.43
C CYS A 5 -30.01 -12.41 -20.36
N GLY A 6 -29.80 -11.84 -19.17
CA GLY A 6 -30.76 -11.91 -18.08
C GLY A 6 -30.60 -10.75 -17.10
N ARG A 7 -31.71 -10.10 -16.75
CA ARG A 7 -31.80 -8.92 -15.87
C ARG A 7 -31.41 -9.16 -14.40
N ILE A 8 -31.13 -10.40 -14.01
CA ILE A 8 -30.50 -10.82 -12.75
C ILE A 8 -29.79 -12.14 -13.07
N LEU A 9 -28.45 -12.19 -12.96
CA LEU A 9 -27.68 -13.44 -13.08
C LEU A 9 -27.31 -13.93 -11.68
N GLU A 10 -28.20 -14.70 -11.07
CA GLU A 10 -27.90 -15.47 -9.87
C GLU A 10 -27.26 -16.81 -10.28
N LEU A 11 -25.94 -16.94 -10.10
CA LEU A 11 -25.22 -18.20 -10.29
C LEU A 11 -25.38 -19.09 -9.04
N THR A 12 -26.60 -19.60 -8.78
CA THR A 12 -26.89 -20.36 -7.55
C THR A 12 -26.85 -21.89 -7.76
N GLY A 13 -26.10 -22.55 -6.87
CA GLY A 13 -26.34 -23.92 -6.45
C GLY A 13 -26.67 -23.87 -4.96
N ASN A 14 -27.81 -24.47 -4.58
CA ASN A 14 -28.47 -24.46 -3.27
C ASN A 14 -27.51 -24.54 -2.06
N SER A 15 -27.09 -23.38 -1.55
CA SER A 15 -26.56 -23.21 -0.19
C SER A 15 -26.63 -21.72 0.15
N PRO A 16 -26.87 -21.32 1.42
CA PRO A 16 -26.81 -19.91 1.81
C PRO A 16 -25.34 -19.46 1.69
N LYS A 17 -25.04 -18.53 0.77
CA LYS A 17 -23.66 -18.13 0.46
C LYS A 17 -23.44 -16.65 0.77
N VAL A 18 -22.37 -16.42 1.54
CA VAL A 18 -21.72 -15.13 1.76
C VAL A 18 -21.31 -14.57 0.39
N VAL A 19 -21.87 -13.43 0.01
CA VAL A 19 -21.46 -12.64 -1.16
C VAL A 19 -20.34 -11.71 -0.70
N VAL A 20 -19.19 -11.71 -1.39
CA VAL A 20 -18.03 -10.87 -1.02
C VAL A 20 -17.77 -9.75 -2.04
N ALA A 21 -18.29 -9.87 -3.26
CA ALA A 21 -18.20 -8.83 -4.26
C ALA A 21 -19.51 -8.73 -5.05
N CYS A 22 -20.02 -7.52 -5.17
CA CYS A 22 -21.14 -7.20 -6.03
C CYS A 22 -20.77 -5.97 -6.85
N GLU A 23 -21.16 -5.92 -8.12
CA GLU A 23 -20.89 -4.77 -9.00
C GLU A 23 -22.23 -4.33 -9.58
N CYS A 24 -22.55 -3.03 -9.47
CA CYS A 24 -23.73 -2.46 -10.09
C CYS A 24 -23.31 -1.45 -11.17
N LEU A 25 -23.62 -1.73 -12.43
CA LEU A 25 -23.23 -0.83 -13.52
C LEU A 25 -24.27 0.30 -13.63
N ALA A 26 -23.91 1.54 -13.33
CA ALA A 26 -24.82 2.69 -13.40
C ALA A 26 -24.88 3.31 -14.80
N ALA A 27 -23.75 3.32 -15.52
CA ALA A 27 -23.65 3.82 -16.89
C ALA A 27 -22.50 3.12 -17.62
N GLY A 28 -22.54 3.07 -18.96
CA GLY A 28 -21.49 2.47 -19.80
C GLY A 28 -21.67 0.97 -20.04
N GLY A 29 -20.55 0.24 -20.12
CA GLY A 29 -20.53 -1.19 -20.45
C GLY A 29 -19.24 -1.88 -20.01
N LYS A 30 -19.38 -2.99 -19.29
CA LYS A 30 -18.27 -3.83 -18.82
C LYS A 30 -18.53 -5.29 -19.13
N THR A 31 -17.49 -6.02 -19.51
CA THR A 31 -17.52 -7.48 -19.61
C THR A 31 -16.67 -8.06 -18.50
N TRP A 32 -17.28 -8.90 -17.69
CA TRP A 32 -16.62 -9.70 -16.67
C TRP A 32 -16.32 -11.07 -17.24
N VAL A 33 -15.09 -11.52 -17.06
CA VAL A 33 -14.69 -12.87 -17.43
C VAL A 33 -14.39 -13.64 -16.17
N LEU A 34 -15.21 -14.63 -15.87
CA LEU A 34 -15.11 -15.48 -14.69
C LEU A 34 -14.40 -16.77 -15.07
N LEU A 35 -13.37 -17.15 -14.31
CA LEU A 35 -12.67 -18.41 -14.51
C LEU A 35 -13.40 -19.54 -13.76
N HIS A 36 -13.72 -20.63 -14.45
CA HIS A 36 -14.33 -21.82 -13.84
C HIS A 36 -13.38 -23.02 -13.89
N GLU A 37 -13.37 -23.80 -12.82
CA GLU A 37 -12.59 -25.03 -12.73
C GLU A 37 -13.28 -26.16 -13.52
N ARG A 38 -12.52 -26.94 -14.29
CA ARG A 38 -13.01 -28.18 -14.91
C ARG A 38 -12.68 -29.41 -14.04
N HIS A 39 -11.49 -29.46 -13.40
CA HIS A 39 -11.04 -30.63 -12.64
C HIS A 39 -10.11 -30.31 -11.43
N GLY A 40 -10.48 -30.84 -10.25
CA GLY A 40 -9.60 -31.28 -9.16
C GLY A 40 -8.70 -30.29 -8.40
N ASN A 41 -8.59 -29.02 -8.80
CA ASN A 41 -7.78 -28.00 -8.12
C ASN A 41 -8.59 -26.74 -7.83
N PRO A 42 -8.83 -26.40 -6.55
CA PRO A 42 -9.64 -25.24 -6.21
C PRO A 42 -8.98 -23.95 -6.71
N LEU A 43 -9.75 -23.13 -7.42
CA LEU A 43 -9.36 -21.81 -7.96
C LEU A 43 -8.85 -20.80 -6.93
N ALA A 44 -9.06 -21.10 -5.65
CA ALA A 44 -8.55 -20.29 -4.53
C ALA A 44 -7.05 -20.51 -4.26
N SER A 45 -6.40 -21.51 -4.86
CA SER A 45 -4.96 -21.73 -4.70
C SER A 45 -4.15 -20.91 -5.69
N ILE A 46 -3.15 -20.17 -5.21
CA ILE A 46 -2.21 -19.44 -6.09
C ILE A 46 -1.43 -20.40 -6.99
N ASP A 47 -1.19 -21.63 -6.53
CA ASP A 47 -0.45 -22.65 -7.28
C ASP A 47 -1.12 -22.97 -8.62
N PHE A 48 -2.46 -22.82 -8.70
CA PHE A 48 -3.20 -23.00 -9.94
C PHE A 48 -2.68 -22.09 -11.06
N PHE A 49 -2.39 -20.82 -10.74
CA PHE A 49 -1.90 -19.82 -11.69
C PHE A 49 -0.41 -19.96 -12.03
N LEU A 50 0.30 -20.81 -11.28
CA LEU A 50 1.75 -21.03 -11.43
C LEU A 50 2.08 -22.34 -12.15
N LYS A 51 1.07 -23.17 -12.47
CA LYS A 51 1.27 -24.41 -13.25
C LYS A 51 1.57 -24.10 -14.71
N ASP A 52 2.43 -24.91 -15.33
CA ASP A 52 2.81 -24.79 -16.75
C ASP A 52 1.62 -24.83 -17.73
N GLY A 53 0.47 -25.39 -17.31
CA GLY A 53 -0.76 -25.46 -18.10
C GLY A 53 -1.69 -24.26 -17.98
N PHE A 54 -1.37 -23.26 -17.15
CA PHE A 54 -2.12 -22.01 -17.08
C PHE A 54 -1.60 -21.00 -18.10
N HIS A 55 -2.48 -20.55 -18.98
CA HIS A 55 -2.19 -19.61 -20.04
C HIS A 55 -3.19 -18.44 -20.00
N LEU A 56 -2.67 -17.21 -19.99
CA LEU A 56 -3.50 -15.99 -20.03
C LEU A 56 -3.99 -15.69 -21.44
N ASP A 57 -3.20 -16.04 -22.45
CA ASP A 57 -3.43 -15.60 -23.84
C ASP A 57 -4.24 -16.61 -24.66
N GLU A 58 -4.38 -17.84 -24.19
CA GLU A 58 -5.08 -18.92 -24.88
C GLU A 58 -5.70 -19.91 -23.89
N VAL A 59 -6.91 -20.41 -24.17
CA VAL A 59 -7.49 -21.56 -23.44
C VAL A 59 -7.39 -22.78 -24.34
N LEU A 60 -6.56 -23.74 -23.93
CA LEU A 60 -6.38 -24.98 -24.65
C LEU A 60 -7.54 -25.94 -24.35
N GLY A 61 -7.84 -26.86 -25.27
CA GLY A 61 -8.82 -27.93 -25.01
C GLY A 61 -8.44 -28.80 -23.80
N SER A 62 -7.15 -28.86 -23.47
CA SER A 62 -6.59 -29.55 -22.31
C SER A 62 -6.51 -28.71 -21.04
N SER A 63 -6.90 -27.43 -21.07
CA SER A 63 -6.86 -26.57 -19.89
C SER A 63 -7.79 -27.10 -18.80
N GLU A 64 -7.31 -27.08 -17.54
CA GLU A 64 -8.07 -27.47 -16.34
C GLU A 64 -9.14 -26.42 -15.95
N TYR A 65 -9.38 -25.42 -16.80
CA TYR A 65 -10.30 -24.32 -16.58
C TYR A 65 -11.02 -23.90 -17.87
N ASP A 66 -12.06 -23.09 -17.67
CA ASP A 66 -12.78 -22.40 -18.73
C ASP A 66 -13.07 -20.95 -18.33
N PHE A 67 -13.55 -20.15 -19.29
CA PHE A 67 -14.01 -18.79 -19.04
C PHE A 67 -15.50 -18.63 -19.36
N GLU A 68 -16.21 -17.98 -18.44
CA GLU A 68 -17.56 -17.46 -18.67
C GLU A 68 -17.50 -15.95 -18.84
N LEU A 69 -18.03 -15.45 -19.96
CA LEU A 69 -18.10 -14.01 -20.23
C LEU A 69 -19.50 -13.50 -19.88
N VAL A 70 -19.56 -12.52 -18.99
CA VAL A 70 -20.78 -11.84 -18.57
C VAL A 70 -20.68 -10.37 -18.96
N ALA A 71 -21.42 -9.96 -19.99
CA ALA A 71 -21.53 -8.56 -20.38
C ALA A 71 -22.60 -7.87 -19.53
N LEU A 72 -22.20 -6.82 -18.80
CA LEU A 72 -23.08 -6.01 -17.97
C LEU A 72 -23.53 -4.75 -18.71
N GLN A 73 -24.83 -4.48 -18.66
CA GLN A 73 -25.48 -3.27 -19.12
C GLN A 73 -25.86 -2.37 -17.93
N PRO A 74 -26.10 -1.06 -18.17
CA PRO A 74 -26.57 -0.17 -17.12
C PRO A 74 -27.84 -0.72 -16.43
N GLY A 75 -27.80 -0.80 -15.11
CA GLY A 75 -28.84 -1.40 -14.26
C GLY A 75 -28.54 -2.86 -13.85
N ASP A 76 -27.63 -3.55 -14.53
CA ASP A 76 -27.25 -4.92 -14.17
C ASP A 76 -26.46 -4.94 -12.86
N ARG A 77 -26.66 -6.04 -12.11
CA ARG A 77 -25.92 -6.35 -10.89
C ARG A 77 -25.29 -7.72 -11.02
N LEU A 78 -23.97 -7.78 -10.84
CA LEU A 78 -23.22 -9.02 -10.79
C LEU A 78 -22.90 -9.37 -9.34
N PHE A 79 -23.25 -10.58 -8.91
CA PHE A 79 -22.87 -11.11 -7.59
C PHE A 79 -21.87 -12.25 -7.79
N MET A 80 -20.70 -12.15 -7.17
CA MET A 80 -19.65 -13.15 -7.28
C MET A 80 -19.41 -13.90 -5.97
N LYS A 81 -18.98 -15.15 -6.10
CA LYS A 81 -18.53 -15.95 -4.97
C LYS A 81 -17.22 -15.36 -4.39
N PRO A 82 -16.94 -15.58 -3.09
CA PRO A 82 -15.65 -15.27 -2.51
C PRO A 82 -14.51 -15.93 -3.30
N CYS A 83 -13.40 -15.21 -3.49
CA CYS A 83 -12.20 -15.68 -4.16
C CYS A 83 -12.42 -16.20 -5.60
N GLN A 84 -13.51 -15.81 -6.27
CA GLN A 84 -13.78 -16.14 -7.67
C GLN A 84 -12.78 -15.40 -8.57
N PRO A 85 -11.84 -16.08 -9.25
CA PRO A 85 -10.90 -15.39 -10.13
C PRO A 85 -11.66 -14.82 -11.33
N HIS A 86 -11.33 -13.58 -11.66
CA HIS A 86 -11.97 -12.85 -12.73
C HIS A 86 -11.03 -11.79 -13.30
N PHE A 87 -11.32 -11.36 -14.52
CA PHE A 87 -10.79 -10.12 -15.07
C PHE A 87 -11.91 -9.33 -15.73
N VAL A 88 -11.71 -8.02 -15.86
CA VAL A 88 -12.74 -7.09 -16.29
C VAL A 88 -12.22 -6.26 -17.45
N PHE A 89 -13.00 -6.22 -18.52
CA PHE A 89 -12.73 -5.37 -19.68
C PHE A 89 -13.86 -4.35 -19.85
N GLY A 90 -13.52 -3.07 -19.95
CA GLY A 90 -14.47 -2.01 -20.28
C GLY A 90 -14.57 -1.83 -21.79
N TYR A 91 -15.75 -2.06 -22.37
CA TYR A 91 -16.01 -1.78 -23.79
C TYR A 91 -16.67 -0.41 -24.01
N ALA A 92 -17.02 0.31 -22.95
CA ALA A 92 -17.45 1.71 -22.97
C ALA A 92 -17.06 2.41 -21.66
N HIS A 93 -16.97 3.75 -21.68
CA HIS A 93 -16.78 4.54 -20.46
C HIS A 93 -17.89 4.22 -19.45
N SER A 94 -17.51 3.68 -18.29
CA SER A 94 -18.46 3.11 -17.34
C SER A 94 -18.37 3.73 -15.94
N ILE A 95 -19.52 3.88 -15.29
CA ILE A 95 -19.64 4.19 -13.86
C ILE A 95 -20.20 2.97 -13.16
N CYS A 96 -19.51 2.49 -12.14
CA CYS A 96 -19.96 1.36 -11.32
C CYS A 96 -20.20 1.81 -9.89
N LEU A 97 -21.27 1.33 -9.30
CA LEU A 97 -21.61 1.49 -7.90
C LEU A 97 -21.13 0.24 -7.19
N ASP A 98 -20.03 0.39 -6.45
CA ASP A 98 -19.45 -0.65 -5.62
C ASP A 98 -20.24 -0.71 -4.30
N PRO A 99 -20.91 -1.82 -3.95
CA PRO A 99 -21.52 -2.05 -2.64
C PRO A 99 -20.51 -2.02 -1.51
N ALA A 100 -19.22 -2.24 -1.77
CA ALA A 100 -18.16 -1.98 -0.79
C ALA A 100 -18.04 -0.49 -0.44
N ALA A 101 -18.72 0.42 -1.16
CA ALA A 101 -18.86 1.81 -0.76
C ALA A 101 -19.51 1.96 0.63
N SER A 102 -20.34 1.00 1.08
CA SER A 102 -20.86 1.02 2.46
C SER A 102 -19.78 0.74 3.52
N HIS A 103 -18.63 0.19 3.12
CA HIS A 103 -17.47 -0.03 3.98
C HIS A 103 -16.46 1.12 3.92
N LEU A 104 -16.66 2.09 3.01
CA LEU A 104 -15.82 3.28 2.97
C LEU A 104 -16.26 4.26 4.07
N PRO A 105 -15.30 4.98 4.70
CA PRO A 105 -15.64 6.01 5.66
C PRO A 105 -16.55 7.08 5.03
N ASN A 106 -17.63 7.45 5.72
CA ASN A 106 -18.49 8.54 5.27
C ASN A 106 -17.83 9.90 5.57
N ILE A 107 -17.05 10.40 4.61
CA ILE A 107 -16.32 11.66 4.77
C ILE A 107 -17.20 12.92 4.91
N ASN A 108 -18.53 12.79 4.80
CA ASN A 108 -19.46 13.89 5.04
C ASN A 108 -19.80 14.08 6.52
N ASP A 109 -19.47 13.11 7.37
CA ASP A 109 -19.49 13.26 8.81
C ASP A 109 -18.07 13.28 9.37
N PHE A 110 -17.96 13.71 10.63
CA PHE A 110 -16.66 13.90 11.26
C PHE A 110 -15.96 12.56 11.54
N ASP A 111 -16.71 11.53 11.91
CA ASP A 111 -16.16 10.21 12.25
C ASP A 111 -15.53 9.55 11.01
N GLY A 112 -16.25 9.54 9.88
CA GLY A 112 -15.71 9.00 8.63
C GLY A 112 -14.53 9.81 8.09
N LEU A 113 -14.49 11.13 8.30
CA LEU A 113 -13.30 11.92 8.00
C LEU A 113 -12.10 11.50 8.88
N MET A 114 -12.32 11.29 10.18
CA MET A 114 -11.28 10.89 11.13
C MET A 114 -10.78 9.47 10.86
N ASP A 115 -11.64 8.55 10.42
CA ASP A 115 -11.26 7.21 9.97
C ASP A 115 -10.33 7.29 8.75
N LEU A 116 -10.67 8.10 7.76
CA LEU A 116 -9.82 8.33 6.58
C LEU A 116 -8.48 8.97 6.98
N LEU A 117 -8.48 9.97 7.87
CA LEU A 117 -7.26 10.60 8.37
C LEU A 117 -6.40 9.60 9.13
N SER A 118 -7.01 8.73 9.95
CA SER A 118 -6.31 7.69 10.70
C SER A 118 -5.64 6.68 9.75
N ALA A 119 -6.35 6.24 8.71
CA ALA A 119 -5.77 5.40 7.67
C ALA A 119 -4.60 6.09 6.96
N CYS A 120 -4.72 7.38 6.63
CA CYS A 120 -3.62 8.15 6.03
C CYS A 120 -2.40 8.21 6.96
N VAL A 121 -2.62 8.51 8.25
CA VAL A 121 -1.54 8.59 9.25
C VAL A 121 -0.82 7.25 9.40
N LEU A 122 -1.57 6.14 9.47
CA LEU A 122 -1.00 4.79 9.52
C LEU A 122 -0.12 4.49 8.30
N VAL A 123 -0.60 4.81 7.11
CA VAL A 123 0.16 4.61 5.85
C VAL A 123 1.42 5.47 5.82
N ILE A 124 1.32 6.76 6.21
CA ILE A 124 2.47 7.67 6.23
C ILE A 124 3.55 7.17 7.20
N LEU A 125 3.12 6.68 8.36
CA LEU A 125 3.96 6.07 9.38
C LEU A 125 4.33 4.60 9.09
N GLY A 126 4.03 4.07 7.90
CA GLY A 126 4.22 2.64 7.60
C GLY A 126 5.62 2.12 7.94
N ASN A 127 6.68 2.80 7.48
CA ASN A 127 8.06 2.47 7.87
C ASN A 127 8.30 2.65 9.38
N VAL A 128 7.73 3.68 10.00
CA VAL A 128 7.93 3.95 11.43
C VAL A 128 7.34 2.84 12.30
N LEU A 129 6.19 2.28 11.89
CA LEU A 129 5.45 1.26 12.63
C LEU A 129 5.92 -0.17 12.32
N ASP A 130 6.63 -0.38 11.21
CA ASP A 130 7.17 -1.69 10.84
C ASP A 130 8.43 -2.02 11.66
N PHE A 131 8.38 -3.09 12.45
CA PHE A 131 9.52 -3.52 13.26
C PHE A 131 10.76 -3.92 12.44
N ARG A 132 10.56 -4.34 11.17
CA ARG A 132 11.66 -4.64 10.23
C ARG A 132 12.50 -3.41 9.93
N THR A 133 11.97 -2.21 10.12
CA THR A 133 12.71 -0.94 9.98
C THR A 133 13.91 -0.87 10.91
N TYR A 134 13.80 -1.49 12.08
CA TYR A 134 14.77 -1.35 13.16
C TYR A 134 15.75 -2.54 13.24
N ARG A 135 15.80 -3.39 12.21
CA ARG A 135 16.60 -4.62 12.20
C ARG A 135 17.33 -4.79 10.89
N ALA A 136 18.59 -5.24 10.93
CA ALA A 136 19.30 -5.65 9.71
C ALA A 136 18.70 -6.94 9.12
N PRO A 137 18.77 -7.18 7.79
CA PRO A 137 18.14 -8.34 7.13
C PRO A 137 18.45 -9.74 7.70
N SER A 138 19.58 -9.90 8.39
CA SER A 138 20.02 -11.16 8.99
C SER A 138 20.01 -11.15 10.52
N GLN A 139 19.35 -10.17 11.13
CA GLN A 139 19.30 -10.00 12.58
C GLN A 139 18.06 -10.69 13.15
N ASP A 140 18.28 -11.56 14.14
CA ASP A 140 17.20 -12.17 14.91
C ASP A 140 16.41 -11.13 15.72
N GLU A 141 15.11 -11.38 15.89
CA GLU A 141 14.15 -10.43 16.44
C GLU A 141 14.51 -9.86 17.81
N TYR A 142 15.12 -10.69 18.66
CA TYR A 142 15.44 -10.36 20.04
C TYR A 142 16.95 -10.20 20.28
N GLU A 143 17.76 -10.27 19.22
CA GLU A 143 19.20 -10.13 19.30
C GLU A 143 19.66 -8.73 18.94
N LYS A 144 20.70 -8.24 19.62
CA LYS A 144 21.34 -6.98 19.29
C LYS A 144 22.14 -7.12 18.00
N ALA A 145 22.11 -6.08 17.18
CA ALA A 145 22.93 -6.00 15.97
C ALA A 145 24.42 -6.16 16.31
N ASN A 146 25.09 -7.04 15.57
CA ASN A 146 26.56 -7.06 15.54
C ASN A 146 27.10 -5.86 14.74
N LYS A 147 28.43 -5.69 14.72
CA LYS A 147 29.07 -4.54 14.04
C LYS A 147 28.69 -4.40 12.57
N ASN A 148 28.61 -5.51 11.83
CA ASN A 148 28.26 -5.48 10.41
C ASN A 148 26.78 -5.15 10.20
N GLN A 149 25.91 -5.72 11.05
CA GLN A 149 24.48 -5.42 11.04
C GLN A 149 24.21 -3.96 11.39
N GLN A 150 24.96 -3.40 12.35
CA GLN A 150 24.84 -1.99 12.71
C GLN A 150 25.20 -1.07 11.54
N ILE A 151 26.27 -1.39 10.80
CA ILE A 151 26.65 -0.63 9.58
C ILE A 151 25.50 -0.62 8.56
N LEU A 152 24.81 -1.76 8.37
CA LEU A 152 23.66 -1.83 7.46
C LEU A 152 22.52 -0.93 7.94
N ILE A 153 22.17 -1.00 9.24
CA ILE A 153 21.13 -0.16 9.85
C ILE A 153 21.48 1.33 9.70
N ASP A 154 22.74 1.71 9.91
CA ASP A 154 23.20 3.10 9.82
C ASP A 154 23.06 3.69 8.41
N HIS A 155 23.12 2.84 7.37
CA HIS A 155 22.86 3.21 5.97
C HIS A 155 21.42 2.92 5.52
N GLU A 156 20.50 2.75 6.47
CA GLU A 156 19.10 2.46 6.22
C GLU A 156 18.86 1.17 5.41
N ILE A 157 19.82 0.23 5.41
CA ILE A 157 19.63 -1.12 4.89
C ILE A 157 19.09 -1.98 6.05
N ASN A 158 17.77 -2.06 6.13
CA ASN A 158 17.06 -2.85 7.14
C ASN A 158 16.30 -4.02 6.49
N SER A 159 15.49 -4.72 7.28
CA SER A 159 14.84 -5.97 6.89
C SER A 159 13.61 -5.79 5.98
N ILE A 160 13.23 -4.56 5.64
CA ILE A 160 12.15 -4.31 4.67
C ILE A 160 12.71 -4.52 3.26
N PRO A 161 12.14 -5.42 2.45
CA PRO A 161 12.54 -5.62 1.06
C PRO A 161 12.42 -4.34 0.23
N ILE A 162 13.29 -4.18 -0.77
CA ILE A 162 13.32 -2.97 -1.59
C ILE A 162 12.01 -2.76 -2.36
N SER A 163 11.37 -3.84 -2.83
CA SER A 163 10.06 -3.81 -3.49
C SER A 163 8.96 -3.30 -2.56
N GLU A 164 8.96 -3.74 -1.31
CA GLU A 164 8.03 -3.25 -0.28
C GLU A 164 8.30 -1.78 0.03
N ARG A 165 9.56 -1.33 0.07
CA ARG A 165 9.87 0.10 0.25
C ARG A 165 9.33 0.97 -0.86
N PHE A 166 9.39 0.53 -2.12
CA PHE A 166 8.76 1.23 -3.23
C PHE A 166 7.24 1.34 -3.02
N ALA A 167 6.58 0.24 -2.62
CA ALA A 167 5.16 0.24 -2.32
C ALA A 167 4.80 1.19 -1.17
N ILE A 168 5.61 1.21 -0.10
CA ILE A 168 5.42 2.11 1.04
C ILE A 168 5.59 3.57 0.62
N CYS A 169 6.61 3.90 -0.18
CA CYS A 169 6.80 5.26 -0.69
C CYS A 169 5.60 5.72 -1.54
N TYR A 170 5.14 4.88 -2.47
CA TYR A 170 3.95 5.17 -3.27
C TYR A 170 2.71 5.40 -2.38
N ALA A 171 2.43 4.48 -1.47
CA ALA A 171 1.29 4.57 -0.55
C ALA A 171 1.37 5.82 0.33
N ARG A 172 2.55 6.16 0.84
CA ARG A 172 2.81 7.39 1.60
C ARG A 172 2.48 8.63 0.78
N GLY A 173 2.92 8.69 -0.47
CA GLY A 173 2.60 9.83 -1.35
C GLY A 173 1.11 9.99 -1.64
N VAL A 174 0.39 8.87 -1.81
CA VAL A 174 -1.08 8.88 -1.91
C VAL A 174 -1.70 9.44 -0.64
N ALA A 175 -1.30 8.96 0.54
CA ALA A 175 -1.82 9.41 1.83
C ALA A 175 -1.52 10.90 2.10
N LEU A 176 -0.31 11.37 1.79
CA LEU A 176 0.06 12.79 1.88
C LEU A 176 -0.79 13.65 0.94
N ARG A 177 -1.09 13.15 -0.26
CA ARG A 177 -1.97 13.84 -1.20
C ARG A 177 -3.39 13.96 -0.65
N LEU A 178 -3.92 12.89 -0.05
CA LEU A 178 -5.24 12.90 0.60
C LEU A 178 -5.28 13.88 1.78
N ILE A 179 -4.28 13.88 2.65
CA ILE A 179 -4.16 14.87 3.74
C ILE A 179 -4.19 16.30 3.18
N ASN A 180 -3.42 16.57 2.12
CA ASN A 180 -3.40 17.89 1.51
C ASN A 180 -4.74 18.24 0.82
N TRP A 181 -5.45 17.25 0.26
CA TRP A 181 -6.77 17.43 -0.32
C TRP A 181 -7.77 17.84 0.75
N ILE A 182 -7.84 17.10 1.86
CA ILE A 182 -8.68 17.43 3.01
C ILE A 182 -8.37 18.84 3.51
N ARG A 183 -7.08 19.17 3.71
CA ARG A 183 -6.61 20.50 4.13
C ARG A 183 -7.11 21.63 3.21
N MET A 184 -7.21 21.38 1.91
CA MET A 184 -7.53 22.41 0.92
C MET A 184 -9.02 22.53 0.63
N CYS A 185 -9.75 21.42 0.73
CA CYS A 185 -11.13 21.27 0.26
C CYS A 185 -12.16 21.11 1.38
N SER A 186 -11.73 20.97 2.64
CA SER A 186 -12.64 20.90 3.80
C SER A 186 -12.52 22.13 4.70
N GLU A 187 -13.62 22.45 5.36
CA GLU A 187 -13.66 23.32 6.53
C GLU A 187 -14.10 22.47 7.72
N ILE A 188 -13.23 22.35 8.72
CA ILE A 188 -13.47 21.51 9.90
C ILE A 188 -13.66 22.43 11.10
N ARG A 189 -14.78 22.25 11.81
CA ARG A 189 -15.13 23.03 13.00
C ARG A 189 -15.16 22.14 14.23
N GLY A 190 -14.63 22.65 15.33
CA GLY A 190 -14.64 21.97 16.63
C GLY A 190 -15.79 22.45 17.54
N PRO A 191 -15.77 22.01 18.81
CA PRO A 191 -16.74 22.44 19.82
C PRO A 191 -16.77 23.97 19.93
N GLY A 192 -17.98 24.54 19.94
CA GLY A 192 -18.18 25.99 19.90
C GLY A 192 -18.14 26.61 18.49
N GLY A 193 -18.04 25.79 17.44
CA GLY A 193 -18.19 26.20 16.04
C GLY A 193 -16.97 26.89 15.43
N PHE A 194 -15.85 26.97 16.15
CA PHE A 194 -14.61 27.57 15.66
C PHE A 194 -13.94 26.68 14.61
N ILE A 195 -13.43 27.29 13.53
CA ILE A 195 -12.68 26.59 12.49
C ILE A 195 -11.33 26.13 13.04
N ILE A 196 -11.03 24.85 12.89
CA ILE A 196 -9.76 24.27 13.28
C ILE A 196 -8.78 24.41 12.12
N THR A 197 -7.75 25.25 12.31
CA THR A 197 -6.70 25.44 11.32
C THR A 197 -5.86 24.18 11.15
N ASP A 198 -5.95 23.56 9.98
CA ASP A 198 -5.14 22.41 9.55
C ASP A 198 -5.21 21.21 10.52
N LEU A 199 -6.44 20.79 10.84
CA LEU A 199 -6.67 19.58 11.65
C LEU A 199 -5.88 18.35 11.14
N PRO A 200 -5.81 18.06 9.83
CA PRO A 200 -5.06 16.89 9.34
C PRO A 200 -3.60 16.86 9.82
N SER A 201 -2.87 17.97 9.69
CA SER A 201 -1.48 18.04 10.14
C SER A 201 -1.35 18.01 11.66
N ARG A 202 -2.28 18.66 12.39
CA ARG A 202 -2.30 18.63 13.86
C ARG A 202 -2.51 17.21 14.38
N PHE A 203 -3.43 16.47 13.77
CA PHE A 203 -3.74 15.09 14.12
C PHE A 203 -2.54 14.18 13.86
N PHE A 204 -1.87 14.33 12.71
CA PHE A 204 -0.62 13.61 12.45
C PHE A 204 0.45 13.89 13.53
N VAL A 205 0.71 15.18 13.84
CA VAL A 205 1.74 15.56 14.83
C VAL A 205 1.39 15.03 16.23
N GLN A 206 0.11 15.06 16.61
CA GLN A 206 -0.37 14.48 17.86
C GLN A 206 -0.06 12.99 17.93
N ILE A 207 -0.41 12.21 16.90
CA ILE A 207 -0.13 10.76 16.83
C ILE A 207 1.37 10.49 16.91
N ALA A 208 2.17 11.17 16.09
CA ALA A 208 3.63 11.01 16.06
C ALA A 208 4.28 11.34 17.42
N GLN A 209 3.83 12.41 18.09
CA GLN A 209 4.32 12.76 19.43
C GLN A 209 3.88 11.75 20.49
N THR A 210 2.65 11.23 20.40
CA THR A 210 2.16 10.19 21.31
C THR A 210 2.97 8.90 21.17
N LEU A 211 3.40 8.52 19.96
CA LEU A 211 4.30 7.37 19.77
C LEU A 211 5.64 7.53 20.50
N ILE A 212 6.25 8.72 20.45
CA ILE A 212 7.48 9.03 21.20
C ILE A 212 7.23 8.90 22.70
N LYS A 213 6.17 9.51 23.22
CA LYS A 213 5.81 9.42 24.64
C LYS A 213 5.52 8.00 25.12
N TYR A 214 4.85 7.21 24.28
CA TYR A 214 4.60 5.81 24.57
C TYR A 214 5.92 5.04 24.71
N LYS A 215 6.86 5.28 23.80
CA LYS A 215 8.19 4.67 23.86
C LYS A 215 9.00 5.13 25.08
N GLU A 216 8.96 6.41 25.43
CA GLU A 216 9.57 6.94 26.66
C GLU A 216 9.01 6.24 27.91
N GLY A 217 7.68 6.11 28.00
CA GLY A 217 7.00 5.42 29.09
C GLY A 217 7.34 3.93 29.19
N ALA A 218 7.39 3.23 28.06
CA ALA A 218 7.80 1.83 27.99
C ALA A 218 9.25 1.62 28.48
N ASN A 219 10.16 2.51 28.09
CA ASN A 219 11.56 2.49 28.53
C ASN A 219 11.68 2.75 30.03
N ALA A 220 11.00 3.77 30.55
CA ALA A 220 10.97 4.08 31.98
C ALA A 220 10.43 2.90 32.81
N SER A 221 9.45 2.18 32.26
CA SER A 221 8.83 1.01 32.87
C SER A 221 9.62 -0.29 32.65
N LYS A 222 10.77 -0.26 31.97
CA LYS A 222 11.60 -1.41 31.61
C LYS A 222 10.84 -2.54 30.88
N LEU A 223 9.79 -2.18 30.14
CA LEU A 223 9.07 -3.11 29.27
C LEU A 223 9.83 -3.40 27.97
N ASP A 224 10.93 -2.68 27.74
CA ASP A 224 11.64 -2.59 26.46
C ASP A 224 12.86 -3.50 26.34
N LEU A 225 13.01 -4.50 27.21
CA LEU A 225 14.29 -5.22 27.37
C LEU A 225 14.75 -6.02 26.14
N GLN A 226 13.95 -6.12 25.07
CA GLN A 226 14.25 -6.94 23.90
C GLN A 226 13.84 -6.34 22.53
N ALA A 227 13.41 -5.07 22.46
CA ALA A 227 13.00 -4.48 21.18
C ALA A 227 14.17 -3.82 20.45
N ASN A 228 14.42 -4.22 19.20
CA ASN A 228 15.42 -3.61 18.32
C ASN A 228 15.12 -2.13 17.93
N CYS A 229 13.94 -1.62 18.29
CA CYS A 229 13.57 -0.22 18.12
C CYS A 229 13.98 0.59 19.35
N THR A 230 15.03 1.39 19.29
CA THR A 230 15.37 2.32 20.38
C THR A 230 14.55 3.63 20.27
N LEU A 231 14.46 4.40 21.36
CA LEU A 231 13.80 5.72 21.33
C LEU A 231 14.44 6.65 20.29
N GLY A 232 15.78 6.63 20.18
CA GLY A 232 16.52 7.41 19.19
C GLY A 232 16.18 7.00 17.76
N MET A 233 16.10 5.69 17.48
CA MET A 233 15.72 5.19 16.15
C MET A 233 14.28 5.53 15.79
N LEU A 234 13.33 5.36 16.72
CA LEU A 234 11.94 5.75 16.51
C LEU A 234 11.83 7.25 16.19
N THR A 235 12.53 8.09 16.96
CA THR A 235 12.52 9.54 16.78
C THR A 235 13.09 9.93 15.42
N LYS A 236 14.23 9.33 15.04
CA LYS A 236 14.84 9.51 13.71
C LYS A 236 13.86 9.17 12.58
N GLN A 237 13.15 8.04 12.68
CA GLN A 237 12.20 7.62 11.66
C GLN A 237 10.97 8.54 11.57
N ILE A 238 10.47 9.03 12.71
CA ILE A 238 9.38 10.01 12.77
C ILE A 238 9.82 11.34 12.13
N GLU A 239 10.99 11.86 12.50
CA GLU A 239 11.51 13.13 11.97
C GLU A 239 11.72 13.05 10.45
N ASN A 240 12.27 11.94 9.96
CA ASN A 240 12.43 11.68 8.54
C ASN A 240 11.11 11.73 7.74
N VAL A 241 10.00 11.25 8.32
CA VAL A 241 8.68 11.31 7.67
C VAL A 241 8.05 12.69 7.78
N VAL A 242 8.24 13.38 8.90
CA VAL A 242 7.76 14.75 9.14
C VAL A 242 8.28 15.74 8.10
N GLU A 243 9.51 15.55 7.63
CA GLU A 243 10.16 16.44 6.67
C GLU A 243 9.51 16.44 5.28
N VAL A 244 8.71 15.41 4.94
CA VAL A 244 8.11 15.26 3.60
C VAL A 244 6.98 16.27 3.34
N ASP A 245 6.28 16.74 4.37
CA ASP A 245 5.22 17.77 4.24
C ASP A 245 5.57 19.03 5.04
N LEU A 246 5.66 20.17 4.35
CA LEU A 246 6.06 21.44 4.95
C LEU A 246 5.13 21.93 6.06
N LYS A 247 3.82 21.61 6.01
CA LYS A 247 2.85 22.02 7.04
C LYS A 247 3.03 21.17 8.30
N ILE A 248 3.22 19.85 8.13
CA ILE A 248 3.55 18.92 9.19
C ILE A 248 4.89 19.32 9.85
N SER A 249 5.94 19.53 9.06
CA SER A 249 7.26 19.99 9.54
C SER A 249 7.18 21.30 10.33
N SER A 250 6.44 22.29 9.82
CA SER A 250 6.23 23.56 10.52
C SER A 250 5.56 23.36 11.89
N LEU A 251 4.53 22.51 11.97
CA LEU A 251 3.85 22.20 13.23
C LEU A 251 4.70 21.33 14.18
N TRP A 252 5.54 20.44 13.64
CA TRP A 252 6.41 19.57 14.44
C TRP A 252 7.38 20.34 15.33
N SER A 253 7.90 21.48 14.84
CA SER A 253 8.74 22.39 15.65
C SER A 253 8.01 22.92 16.90
N LYS A 254 6.68 22.98 16.85
CA LYS A 254 5.78 23.45 17.92
C LYS A 254 5.01 22.32 18.57
N ARG A 255 5.41 21.05 18.36
CA ARG A 255 4.68 19.87 18.87
C ARG A 255 4.45 19.87 20.37
N HIS A 256 5.32 20.51 21.15
CA HIS A 256 5.15 20.64 22.61
C HIS A 256 3.87 21.40 23.00
N LEU A 257 3.29 22.20 22.10
CA LEU A 257 2.02 22.90 22.29
C LEU A 257 0.80 22.05 21.93
N ILE A 258 1.00 20.88 21.32
CA ILE A 258 -0.07 19.99 20.89
C ILE A 258 -0.30 18.94 22.00
N PRO A 259 -1.54 18.76 22.47
CA PRO A 259 -1.86 17.71 23.44
C PRO A 259 -1.50 16.34 22.88
N SER A 260 -0.79 15.53 23.68
CA SER A 260 -0.38 14.16 23.31
C SER A 260 -0.68 13.13 24.41
N GLY A 261 -1.40 13.56 25.46
CA GLY A 261 -1.84 12.68 26.56
C GLY A 261 -3.12 11.89 26.27
N SER A 262 -3.85 12.24 25.21
CA SER A 262 -5.01 11.50 24.71
C SER A 262 -5.05 11.65 23.20
N LEU A 263 -5.37 10.57 22.49
CA LEU A 263 -5.66 10.59 21.05
C LEU A 263 -7.15 10.83 20.78
N ALA A 264 -7.99 10.72 21.81
CA ALA A 264 -9.41 11.01 21.69
C ALA A 264 -9.62 12.53 21.62
N LEU A 265 -10.43 12.96 20.65
CA LEU A 265 -10.98 14.31 20.63
C LEU A 265 -12.13 14.35 21.64
N ALA A 266 -12.07 15.23 22.61
CA ALA A 266 -13.18 15.43 23.54
C ALA A 266 -14.39 16.00 22.79
N ASN A 267 -15.59 15.50 23.09
CA ASN A 267 -16.86 15.93 22.50
C ASN A 267 -16.91 15.75 20.97
N GLN A 268 -16.59 14.56 20.44
CA GLN A 268 -16.60 14.26 19.00
C GLN A 268 -17.91 14.67 18.30
N GLY A 269 -19.06 14.53 18.98
CA GLY A 269 -20.36 14.93 18.43
C GLY A 269 -20.53 16.43 18.15
N ASP A 270 -19.65 17.29 18.68
CA ASP A 270 -19.70 18.74 18.45
C ASP A 270 -18.82 19.19 17.27
N TYR A 271 -18.12 18.25 16.62
CA TYR A 271 -17.32 18.54 15.44
C TYR A 271 -18.16 18.45 14.17
N SER A 272 -17.80 19.22 13.16
CA SER A 272 -18.42 19.15 11.84
C SER A 272 -17.42 19.36 10.73
N VAL A 273 -17.69 18.71 9.60
CA VAL A 273 -16.96 18.89 8.35
C VAL A 273 -17.91 19.47 7.31
N GLN A 274 -17.43 20.45 6.56
CA GLN A 274 -18.09 20.95 5.37
C GLN A 274 -17.12 20.88 4.19
N TRP A 275 -17.66 20.64 3.00
CA TRP A 275 -16.92 20.58 1.74
C TRP A 275 -17.39 21.72 0.85
N PRO A 276 -16.80 22.93 0.94
CA PRO A 276 -17.22 24.07 0.15
C PRO A 276 -17.06 23.83 -1.36
N ASP A 277 -17.88 24.49 -2.16
CA ASP A 277 -17.95 24.32 -3.62
C ASP A 277 -16.56 24.32 -4.29
N PRO A 278 -16.25 23.33 -5.16
CA PRO A 278 -14.93 23.13 -5.76
C PRO A 278 -14.44 24.28 -6.65
N GLY A 279 -15.32 25.23 -6.99
CA GLY A 279 -14.98 26.44 -7.75
C GLY A 279 -13.99 27.39 -7.05
N ARG A 280 -13.76 27.29 -5.73
CA ARG A 280 -12.84 28.17 -4.99
C ARG A 280 -11.36 27.79 -5.10
N LYS A 281 -11.03 26.54 -5.38
CA LYS A 281 -9.65 26.07 -5.53
C LYS A 281 -9.62 24.96 -6.58
N LYS A 282 -9.22 25.29 -7.82
CA LYS A 282 -8.90 24.27 -8.83
C LYS A 282 -7.83 23.35 -8.24
N TRP A 283 -8.23 22.16 -7.81
CA TRP A 283 -7.31 21.07 -7.56
C TRP A 283 -6.75 20.69 -8.92
N SER A 284 -5.59 21.25 -9.27
CA SER A 284 -4.94 20.96 -10.54
C SER A 284 -4.62 19.46 -10.61
N SER A 285 -4.71 18.95 -11.83
CA SER A 285 -4.45 17.57 -12.23
C SER A 285 -3.19 17.00 -11.58
N ILE A 286 -3.18 15.68 -11.45
CA ILE A 286 -2.10 14.84 -10.91
C ILE A 286 -0.79 15.15 -11.65
N GLU A 287 -0.03 16.14 -11.20
CA GLU A 287 1.25 16.55 -11.78
C GLU A 287 2.44 15.90 -11.07
N ARG A 288 2.22 15.21 -9.94
CA ARG A 288 3.28 14.54 -9.18
C ARG A 288 3.09 13.03 -9.19
N ASP A 289 4.18 12.34 -9.48
CA ASP A 289 4.32 10.92 -9.17
C ASP A 289 4.13 10.73 -7.65
N PHE A 290 3.20 9.87 -7.26
CA PHE A 290 2.96 9.54 -5.85
C PHE A 290 4.20 8.93 -5.20
N MET A 291 5.00 8.20 -5.98
CA MET A 291 6.27 7.68 -5.49
C MET A 291 7.16 8.83 -5.00
N ASP A 292 7.47 9.79 -5.87
CA ASP A 292 8.33 10.93 -5.55
C ASP A 292 7.82 11.76 -4.37
N ALA A 293 6.49 11.93 -4.29
CA ALA A 293 5.86 12.67 -3.20
C ALA A 293 5.96 11.96 -1.84
N GLY A 294 6.15 10.64 -1.83
CA GLY A 294 6.27 9.84 -0.61
C GLY A 294 7.68 9.44 -0.23
N VAL A 295 8.70 9.64 -1.08
CA VAL A 295 10.09 9.33 -0.75
C VAL A 295 10.63 10.25 0.35
N THR A 296 11.16 9.67 1.42
CA THR A 296 11.85 10.41 2.50
C THR A 296 13.37 10.50 2.26
N PRO A 297 14.11 11.35 3.00
CA PRO A 297 15.58 11.34 2.96
C PRO A 297 16.22 9.97 3.26
N LEU A 298 15.71 9.25 4.27
CA LEU A 298 16.19 7.90 4.59
C LEU A 298 15.85 6.85 3.52
N ASP A 299 14.73 7.00 2.81
CA ASP A 299 14.43 6.15 1.64
C ASP A 299 15.47 6.38 0.53
N ARG A 300 15.82 7.65 0.23
CA ARG A 300 16.88 7.98 -0.75
C ARG A 300 18.22 7.38 -0.36
N LEU A 301 18.62 7.55 0.91
CA LEU A 301 19.87 6.98 1.43
C LEU A 301 19.91 5.46 1.24
N CYS A 302 18.81 4.76 1.51
CA CYS A 302 18.70 3.33 1.29
C CYS A 302 18.86 2.98 -0.20
N PHE A 303 18.18 3.69 -1.10
CA PHE A 303 18.21 3.44 -2.53
C PHE A 303 19.60 3.66 -3.12
N ASP A 304 20.24 4.77 -2.76
CA ASP A 304 21.59 5.10 -3.20
C ASP A 304 22.60 4.05 -2.72
N THR A 305 22.52 3.66 -1.43
CA THR A 305 23.43 2.66 -0.86
C THR A 305 23.22 1.27 -1.50
N GLN A 306 21.97 0.88 -1.78
CA GLN A 306 21.68 -0.39 -2.47
C GLN A 306 22.19 -0.40 -3.90
N HIS A 307 22.05 0.72 -4.61
CA HIS A 307 22.59 0.88 -5.96
C HIS A 307 24.12 0.76 -5.96
N ASP A 308 24.81 1.43 -5.05
CA ASP A 308 26.26 1.35 -4.90
C ASP A 308 26.73 -0.07 -4.57
N ARG A 309 26.00 -0.76 -3.69
CA ARG A 309 26.28 -2.16 -3.36
C ARG A 309 26.14 -3.08 -4.57
N GLN A 310 25.08 -2.94 -5.36
CA GLN A 310 24.90 -3.72 -6.59
C GLN A 310 26.02 -3.43 -7.60
N HIS A 311 26.41 -2.16 -7.75
CA HIS A 311 27.54 -1.76 -8.59
C HIS A 311 28.88 -2.36 -8.13
N LEU A 312 29.14 -2.36 -6.82
CA LEU A 312 30.32 -2.99 -6.24
C LEU A 312 30.31 -4.50 -6.47
N GLU A 313 29.20 -5.18 -6.20
CA GLU A 313 29.05 -6.62 -6.46
C GLU A 313 29.28 -6.95 -7.95
N LEU A 314 28.72 -6.16 -8.88
CA LEU A 314 28.92 -6.34 -10.32
C LEU A 314 30.34 -6.01 -10.79
N SER A 315 31.02 -5.05 -10.17
CA SER A 315 32.39 -4.65 -10.52
C SER A 315 33.47 -5.57 -9.93
N VAL A 316 33.21 -6.17 -8.77
CA VAL A 316 34.08 -7.16 -8.11
C VAL A 316 33.94 -8.55 -8.73
N VAL A 317 32.84 -8.85 -9.42
CA VAL A 317 32.76 -10.00 -10.34
C VAL A 317 33.66 -9.71 -11.56
N ILE A 318 34.93 -10.06 -11.38
CA ILE A 318 36.06 -9.77 -12.25
C ILE A 318 35.80 -10.18 -13.73
N PRO A 319 36.24 -9.38 -14.73
CA PRO A 319 36.33 -9.75 -16.16
C PRO A 319 37.05 -11.08 -16.47
N GLN A 320 37.69 -11.70 -15.48
CA GLN A 320 38.42 -12.97 -15.56
C GLN A 320 37.52 -14.19 -15.82
N LEU A 321 36.19 -14.08 -15.68
CA LEU A 321 35.25 -15.13 -16.10
C LEU A 321 34.84 -15.02 -17.57
N LYS A 322 35.06 -13.88 -18.24
CA LYS A 322 34.81 -13.75 -19.69
C LYS A 322 35.94 -14.30 -20.55
N SER A 323 37.16 -14.45 -20.03
CA SER A 323 38.31 -14.97 -20.79
C SER A 323 38.42 -16.51 -20.80
N ARG A 324 37.59 -17.23 -20.02
CA ARG A 324 37.60 -18.70 -19.98
C ARG A 324 36.53 -19.38 -20.85
N SER A 325 35.63 -18.64 -21.50
CA SER A 325 34.58 -19.24 -22.34
C SER A 325 34.92 -19.31 -23.84
N SER A 326 36.01 -18.69 -24.30
CA SER A 326 36.38 -18.62 -25.72
C SER A 326 37.55 -19.51 -26.16
N ALA A 327 38.01 -20.45 -25.34
CA ALA A 327 39.15 -21.32 -25.70
C ALA A 327 38.98 -22.78 -25.27
N SER A 328 37.99 -23.51 -25.83
CA SER A 328 38.16 -24.92 -26.23
C SER A 328 36.96 -25.43 -27.06
N GLN A 329 36.72 -24.83 -28.23
CA GLN A 329 35.99 -25.51 -29.30
C GLN A 329 36.97 -25.84 -30.43
N HIS A 330 37.70 -26.95 -30.29
CA HIS A 330 38.30 -27.63 -31.42
C HIS A 330 37.95 -29.12 -31.37
N PRO A 331 37.26 -29.66 -32.40
CA PRO A 331 36.98 -31.08 -32.48
C PRO A 331 38.23 -31.86 -32.93
N PRO A 332 38.43 -33.12 -32.52
CA PRO A 332 39.58 -33.90 -32.95
C PRO A 332 39.40 -34.32 -34.42
N LYS A 333 40.45 -34.11 -35.22
CA LYS A 333 40.57 -34.59 -36.60
C LYS A 333 40.58 -36.13 -36.62
N ARG A 334 39.69 -36.72 -37.42
CA ARG A 334 39.74 -38.11 -37.85
C ARG A 334 41.08 -38.40 -38.56
N THR A 335 41.86 -39.32 -38.04
CA THR A 335 42.93 -40.01 -38.77
C THR A 335 42.35 -41.17 -39.57
N LYS A 336 42.65 -41.20 -40.88
CA LYS A 336 42.53 -42.38 -41.73
C LYS A 336 43.85 -43.16 -41.66
N SER A 337 43.76 -44.46 -41.36
CA SER A 337 44.60 -45.51 -41.94
C SER A 337 43.90 -46.85 -41.76
#